data_AF-A0A4V4HAV8-F1
#
_entry.id   AF-A0A4V4HAV8-F1
#
_cell.length_a   1.000
_cell.length_b   1.000
_cell.length_c   1.000
_cell.angle_alpha   90.00
_cell.angle_beta   90.00
_cell.angle_gamma   90.00
#
_symmetry.space_group_name_H-M   'P 1'
#
loop_
_entity.id
_entity.type
_entity.pdbx_description
1 polymer ?
#
loop_
_entity_poly.entity_id
_entity_poly.type
_entity_poly.pdbx_seq_one_letter_code
_entity_poly.pdbx_strand_id
1 'polypeptide(L)'
;MWRGIKHENAGKVLKEIPPSRMVDGLWQDAKRRRKTVLGKFARCHEVYEKESAENYLEDWKQHPFDAEIARALKPHYQVLEQLAQAQQSAEIPISDAPVLSLFQSNSQQKPEAQVSDSKAKVPAAAYYCGGLTLDDQARILNWIYTKFPNFNPVHLEVAAAHARTLLVAYQYQDEFLENQSQTDQKTPLNQHYVLQKAWQRLVEFTGKTVDGKSKPRAADVDYEAVNILEEIMFDRTHEAGIAGKCQWGLDVAPLEDNWFPYNGPESQHNNLRDGTESELETGPDYQATVQIEATIDPGNEKRAPRPRPRLKRKIDKVENIEYGTKKKLV
;
A
#
# COMPACT_ATOMS: atom_id res chain seq x y z
N MET A 1 -12.86 -11.62 -2.98
CA MET A 1 -13.03 -11.48 -1.51
C MET A 1 -12.77 -10.03 -1.20
N TRP A 2 -13.81 -9.27 -0.89
CA TRP A 2 -13.73 -7.82 -0.69
C TRP A 2 -12.95 -7.51 0.58
N ARG A 3 -11.81 -6.84 0.42
CA ARG A 3 -10.90 -6.50 1.50
C ARG A 3 -11.12 -5.02 1.87
N GLY A 4 -11.05 -4.70 3.17
CA GLY A 4 -11.19 -3.32 3.67
C GLY A 4 -12.50 -2.98 4.40
N ILE A 5 -13.56 -3.78 4.27
CA ILE A 5 -14.81 -3.56 5.04
C ILE A 5 -14.59 -4.06 6.48
N LYS A 6 -14.62 -3.17 7.47
CA LYS A 6 -14.59 -3.50 8.92
C LYS A 6 -16.00 -3.76 9.49
N HIS A 7 -16.92 -4.21 8.64
CA HIS A 7 -18.25 -4.64 9.07
C HIS A 7 -18.14 -6.10 9.52
N GLU A 8 -18.88 -6.48 10.55
CA GLU A 8 -18.96 -7.86 11.09
C GLU A 8 -19.35 -8.94 10.05
N ASN A 9 -19.75 -8.50 8.85
CA ASN A 9 -20.21 -9.34 7.75
C ASN A 9 -19.26 -9.30 6.55
N ALA A 10 -18.14 -8.58 6.62
CA ALA A 10 -17.12 -8.59 5.58
C ALA A 10 -16.52 -9.99 5.41
N GLY A 11 -16.36 -10.43 4.16
CA GLY A 11 -15.86 -11.77 3.83
C GLY A 11 -16.87 -12.92 4.06
N LYS A 12 -18.01 -12.65 4.69
CA LYS A 12 -19.16 -13.55 4.68
C LYS A 12 -19.94 -13.22 3.41
N VAL A 13 -20.10 -14.17 2.50
CA VAL A 13 -21.17 -14.07 1.51
C VAL A 13 -22.46 -14.06 2.31
N LEU A 14 -23.01 -12.88 2.55
CA LEU A 14 -24.30 -12.71 3.20
C LEU A 14 -25.33 -13.36 2.29
N LYS A 15 -25.59 -14.65 2.51
CA LYS A 15 -26.67 -15.40 1.84
C LYS A 15 -28.06 -14.86 2.19
N GLU A 16 -28.14 -13.78 2.98
CA GLU A 16 -29.34 -13.28 3.63
C GLU A 16 -29.52 -11.75 3.51
N ILE A 17 -28.83 -11.04 2.60
CA ILE A 17 -29.39 -9.74 2.18
C ILE A 17 -30.47 -10.05 1.16
N PRO A 18 -31.77 -9.90 1.49
CA PRO A 18 -32.82 -10.10 0.51
C PRO A 18 -32.61 -9.11 -0.63
N PRO A 19 -32.82 -9.50 -1.91
CA PRO A 19 -32.69 -8.59 -3.05
C PRO A 19 -33.49 -7.29 -2.90
N SER A 20 -34.57 -7.31 -2.11
CA SER A 20 -35.37 -6.12 -1.77
C SER A 20 -34.64 -5.06 -0.94
N ARG A 21 -33.49 -5.39 -0.33
CA ARG A 21 -32.62 -4.46 0.40
C ARG A 21 -31.39 -4.05 -0.40
N MET A 22 -31.19 -4.63 -1.59
CA MET A 22 -30.16 -4.16 -2.52
C MET A 22 -30.70 -2.93 -3.24
N VAL A 23 -29.93 -1.85 -3.18
CA VAL A 23 -30.26 -0.58 -3.80
C VAL A 23 -29.11 -0.25 -4.76
N ASP A 24 -29.45 0.08 -6.01
CA ASP A 24 -28.47 0.47 -7.03
C ASP A 24 -28.13 1.97 -6.90
N GLY A 25 -27.54 2.54 -7.95
CA GLY A 25 -27.21 3.96 -7.97
C GLY A 25 -28.42 4.88 -7.79
N LEU A 26 -29.67 4.45 -8.04
CA LEU A 26 -30.87 5.31 -7.99
C LEU A 26 -30.67 6.65 -8.72
N TRP A 27 -30.03 6.61 -9.89
CA TRP A 27 -29.73 7.80 -10.68
C TRP A 27 -31.01 8.57 -11.02
N GLN A 28 -31.02 9.88 -10.79
CA GLN A 28 -32.20 10.77 -10.90
C GLN A 28 -33.38 10.48 -9.95
N ASP A 29 -33.34 9.44 -9.11
CA ASP A 29 -34.40 9.15 -8.12
C ASP A 29 -34.07 9.76 -6.75
N ALA A 30 -34.18 11.08 -6.67
CA ALA A 30 -33.93 11.85 -5.45
C ALA A 30 -34.77 11.37 -4.26
N LYS A 31 -36.05 11.03 -4.50
CA LYS A 31 -36.96 10.61 -3.43
C LYS A 31 -36.52 9.31 -2.78
N ARG A 32 -36.09 8.32 -3.58
CA ARG A 32 -35.57 7.07 -3.02
C ARG A 32 -34.19 7.23 -2.41
N ARG A 33 -33.29 8.05 -2.99
CA ARG A 33 -31.97 8.33 -2.38
C ARG A 33 -32.13 8.94 -0.98
N ARG A 34 -32.99 9.96 -0.84
CA ARG A 34 -33.27 10.62 0.46
C ARG A 34 -33.84 9.68 1.52
N LYS A 35 -34.61 8.68 1.10
CA LYS A 35 -35.19 7.68 1.99
C LYS A 35 -34.28 6.50 2.32
N THR A 36 -33.11 6.42 1.70
CA THR A 36 -32.19 5.29 1.85
C THR A 36 -31.03 5.70 2.75
N VAL A 37 -30.91 5.05 3.91
CA VAL A 37 -29.76 5.22 4.81
C VAL A 37 -28.70 4.19 4.43
N LEU A 38 -27.52 4.67 4.03
CA LEU A 38 -26.39 3.81 3.69
C LEU A 38 -25.67 3.35 4.96
N GLY A 39 -25.28 2.09 4.98
CA GLY A 39 -24.26 1.58 5.90
C GLY A 39 -22.86 2.02 5.44
N LYS A 40 -21.92 2.06 6.38
CA LYS A 40 -20.55 2.47 6.16
C LYS A 40 -19.72 1.34 5.55
N PHE A 41 -19.00 1.65 4.49
CA PHE A 41 -18.04 0.74 3.86
C PHE A 41 -16.79 1.49 3.39
N ALA A 42 -15.70 0.76 3.18
CA ALA A 42 -14.51 1.33 2.55
C ALA A 42 -14.77 1.49 1.05
N ARG A 43 -14.59 2.70 0.54
CA ARG A 43 -14.77 3.04 -0.89
C ARG A 43 -13.68 2.37 -1.71
N CYS A 44 -13.93 2.12 -2.99
CA CYS A 44 -12.98 1.53 -3.93
C CYS A 44 -11.61 2.24 -3.88
N HIS A 45 -11.58 3.56 -4.02
CA HIS A 45 -10.32 4.32 -3.97
C HIS A 45 -9.56 4.15 -2.65
N GLU A 46 -10.25 4.09 -1.50
CA GLU A 46 -9.61 3.88 -0.20
C GLU A 46 -9.03 2.47 -0.06
N VAL A 47 -9.67 1.47 -0.67
CA VAL A 47 -9.18 0.09 -0.73
C VAL A 47 -7.99 0.01 -1.67
N TYR A 48 -8.09 0.61 -2.86
CA TYR A 48 -7.00 0.63 -3.83
C TYR A 48 -5.76 1.32 -3.28
N GLU A 49 -5.91 2.47 -2.64
CA GLU A 49 -4.78 3.12 -1.96
C GLU A 49 -4.16 2.14 -0.98
N LYS A 50 -4.91 1.64 0.01
CA LYS A 50 -4.39 0.74 1.06
C LYS A 50 -3.76 -0.56 0.53
N GLU A 51 -4.28 -1.10 -0.57
CA GLU A 51 -3.86 -2.38 -1.13
C GLU A 51 -2.95 -2.24 -2.35
N SER A 52 -2.63 -1.00 -2.74
CA SER A 52 -1.70 -0.73 -3.82
C SER A 52 -0.31 -1.27 -3.48
N ALA A 53 0.41 -1.67 -4.53
CA ALA A 53 1.81 -2.03 -4.41
C ALA A 53 2.64 -0.87 -3.83
N GLU A 54 2.26 0.38 -4.12
CA GLU A 54 2.93 1.57 -3.61
C GLU A 54 2.81 1.66 -2.09
N ASN A 55 1.58 1.62 -1.54
CA ASN A 55 1.38 1.65 -0.09
C ASN A 55 2.02 0.45 0.63
N TYR A 56 1.99 -0.74 0.00
CA TYR A 56 2.67 -1.92 0.54
C TYR A 56 4.18 -1.72 0.64
N LEU A 57 4.80 -1.06 -0.36
CA LEU A 57 6.23 -0.76 -0.38
C LEU A 57 6.60 0.43 0.51
N GLU A 58 5.68 1.37 0.74
CA GLU A 58 5.86 2.47 1.69
C GLU A 58 5.92 2.00 3.14
N ASP A 59 5.19 0.93 3.49
CA ASP A 59 5.23 0.32 4.83
C ASP A 59 6.40 -0.67 5.02
N TRP A 60 7.53 -0.44 4.34
CA TRP A 60 8.72 -1.29 4.36
C TRP A 60 9.20 -1.64 5.77
N LYS A 61 8.93 -0.82 6.79
CA LYS A 61 9.30 -1.09 8.20
C LYS A 61 8.67 -2.37 8.75
N GLN A 62 7.48 -2.73 8.27
CA GLN A 62 6.80 -3.98 8.66
C GLN A 62 7.32 -5.21 7.92
N HIS A 63 8.21 -5.02 6.94
CA HIS A 63 8.80 -6.07 6.12
C HIS A 63 10.31 -6.18 6.40
N PRO A 64 10.72 -6.70 7.57
CA PRO A 64 12.15 -6.84 7.89
C PRO A 64 12.84 -7.76 6.89
N PHE A 65 14.02 -7.37 6.43
CA PHE A 65 14.84 -8.24 5.57
C PHE A 65 15.29 -9.50 6.32
N ASP A 66 15.43 -10.60 5.59
CA ASP A 66 15.83 -11.89 6.12
C ASP A 66 17.31 -12.21 5.84
N ALA A 67 17.71 -13.44 6.19
CA ALA A 67 19.06 -13.93 5.98
C ALA A 67 19.42 -14.13 4.50
N GLU A 68 18.44 -14.38 3.62
CA GLU A 68 18.66 -14.55 2.19
C GLU A 68 19.00 -13.20 1.55
N ILE A 69 18.17 -12.18 1.78
CA ILE A 69 18.42 -10.82 1.31
C ILE A 69 19.74 -10.29 1.88
N ALA A 70 20.01 -10.54 3.16
CA ALA A 70 21.29 -10.15 3.73
C ALA A 70 22.48 -10.86 3.05
N ARG A 71 22.36 -12.14 2.68
CA ARG A 71 23.41 -12.89 1.97
C ARG A 71 23.60 -12.39 0.54
N ALA A 72 22.52 -12.05 -0.16
CA ALA A 72 22.58 -11.53 -1.52
C ALA A 72 23.17 -10.10 -1.58
N LEU A 73 22.76 -9.22 -0.67
CA LEU A 73 23.10 -7.78 -0.76
C LEU A 73 24.38 -7.40 -0.04
N LYS A 74 24.70 -8.00 1.11
CA LYS A 74 25.86 -7.62 1.94
C LYS A 74 27.21 -7.65 1.20
N PRO A 75 27.51 -8.62 0.31
CA PRO A 75 28.76 -8.61 -0.45
C PRO A 75 28.92 -7.39 -1.36
N HIS A 76 27.80 -6.77 -1.75
CA HIS A 76 27.74 -5.65 -2.68
C HIS A 76 27.47 -4.30 -1.98
N TYR A 77 27.69 -4.23 -0.66
CA TYR A 77 27.39 -3.05 0.16
C TYR A 77 27.97 -1.76 -0.42
N GLN A 78 29.24 -1.77 -0.84
CA GLN A 78 29.92 -0.58 -1.37
C GLN A 78 29.29 -0.08 -2.67
N VAL A 79 28.98 -0.98 -3.61
CA VAL A 79 28.32 -0.62 -4.88
C VAL A 79 26.92 -0.04 -4.60
N LEU A 80 26.15 -0.68 -3.71
CA LEU A 80 24.82 -0.20 -3.32
C LEU A 80 24.87 1.15 -2.59
N GLU A 81 25.87 1.38 -1.74
CA GLU A 81 26.08 2.65 -1.05
C GLU A 81 26.38 3.79 -2.03
N GLN A 82 27.30 3.55 -2.97
CA GLN A 82 27.65 4.50 -4.01
C GLN A 82 26.47 4.81 -4.94
N LEU A 83 25.67 3.79 -5.27
CA LEU A 83 24.42 3.97 -6.01
C LEU A 83 23.40 4.77 -5.22
N ALA A 84 23.27 4.57 -3.90
CA ALA A 84 22.25 5.26 -3.09
C ALA A 84 22.61 6.72 -2.74
N GLN A 85 23.91 7.07 -2.69
CA GLN A 85 24.39 8.38 -2.21
C GLN A 85 24.85 9.36 -3.31
N ALA A 86 24.85 8.94 -4.58
CA ALA A 86 25.02 9.80 -5.76
C ALA A 86 26.36 10.52 -5.98
N GLN A 87 27.31 10.53 -5.04
CA GLN A 87 28.60 11.22 -5.28
C GLN A 87 29.54 10.45 -6.23
N GLN A 88 29.33 9.14 -6.47
CA GLN A 88 30.30 8.25 -7.15
C GLN A 88 29.71 7.36 -8.25
N SER A 89 28.43 7.48 -8.60
CA SER A 89 27.78 6.58 -9.58
C SER A 89 28.40 6.64 -10.99
N ALA A 90 29.14 7.71 -11.32
CA ALA A 90 29.86 7.87 -12.58
C ALA A 90 31.09 6.94 -12.70
N GLU A 91 31.59 6.37 -11.60
CA GLU A 91 32.78 5.51 -11.57
C GLU A 91 32.44 4.01 -11.57
N ILE A 92 31.18 3.63 -11.35
CA ILE A 92 30.77 2.23 -11.28
C ILE A 92 30.68 1.65 -12.70
N PRO A 93 31.43 0.60 -13.03
CA PRO A 93 31.30 -0.08 -14.31
C PRO A 93 29.90 -0.69 -14.47
N ILE A 94 29.32 -0.64 -15.67
CA ILE A 94 28.04 -1.29 -15.98
C ILE A 94 28.11 -2.80 -15.71
N SER A 95 29.29 -3.39 -15.87
CA SER A 95 29.51 -4.80 -15.56
C SER A 95 29.25 -5.10 -14.08
N ASP A 96 29.50 -4.16 -13.16
CA ASP A 96 29.22 -4.30 -11.73
C ASP A 96 27.78 -3.91 -11.39
N ALA A 97 27.24 -2.91 -12.07
CA ALA A 97 25.86 -2.46 -11.91
C ALA A 97 25.11 -2.34 -13.25
N PRO A 98 24.55 -3.45 -13.77
CA PRO A 98 23.90 -3.47 -15.10
C PRO A 98 22.73 -2.49 -15.25
N VAL A 99 22.07 -2.11 -14.15
CA VAL A 99 21.01 -1.09 -14.13
C VAL A 99 21.45 0.25 -14.73
N LEU A 100 22.75 0.58 -14.63
CA LEU A 100 23.31 1.83 -15.15
C LEU A 100 23.22 1.93 -16.68
N SER A 101 23.03 0.80 -17.37
CA SER A 101 22.80 0.77 -18.83
C SER A 101 21.62 1.65 -19.26
N LEU A 102 20.57 1.76 -18.43
CA LEU A 102 19.38 2.59 -18.71
C LEU A 102 19.70 4.08 -18.87
N PHE A 103 20.72 4.55 -18.14
CA PHE A 103 21.11 5.96 -18.14
C PHE A 103 22.09 6.29 -19.28
N GLN A 104 22.75 5.28 -19.85
CA GLN A 104 23.65 5.46 -20.99
C GLN A 104 22.90 5.43 -22.33
N SER A 105 21.84 4.64 -22.48
CA SER A 105 21.05 4.56 -23.72
C SER A 105 20.38 5.90 -24.09
N ASN A 106 19.94 6.67 -23.09
CA ASN A 106 19.34 8.00 -23.28
C ASN A 106 20.35 9.08 -23.72
N SER A 107 21.66 8.79 -23.62
CA SER A 107 22.71 9.71 -24.04
C SER A 107 23.14 9.49 -25.49
N GLN A 108 22.85 8.32 -26.08
CA GLN A 108 23.33 7.94 -27.43
C GLN A 108 22.25 7.80 -28.50
N GLN A 109 20.96 7.96 -28.18
CA GLN A 109 19.88 8.01 -29.17
C GLN A 109 19.23 9.40 -29.24
N LYS A 110 19.83 10.30 -30.03
CA LYS A 110 19.06 11.27 -30.82
C LYS A 110 19.04 10.78 -32.26
N PRO A 111 18.05 9.98 -32.70
CA PRO A 111 17.71 9.90 -34.10
C PRO A 111 16.95 11.20 -34.44
N GLU A 112 17.54 12.01 -35.30
CA GLU A 112 16.82 13.08 -35.99
C GLU A 112 15.70 12.45 -36.83
N ALA A 113 14.48 12.43 -36.28
CA ALA A 113 13.18 12.46 -36.96
C ALA A 113 12.14 11.73 -36.10
N GLN A 114 11.50 12.48 -35.21
CA GLN A 114 10.05 12.46 -35.00
C GLN A 114 9.73 13.39 -33.84
N VAL A 115 9.19 14.56 -34.17
CA VAL A 115 8.56 15.47 -33.23
C VAL A 115 7.33 14.75 -32.67
N SER A 116 7.46 14.22 -31.46
CA SER A 116 6.29 13.94 -30.61
C SER A 116 6.50 14.70 -29.31
N ASP A 117 5.50 15.51 -28.95
CA ASP A 117 5.42 16.29 -27.71
C ASP A 117 5.21 15.39 -26.49
N SER A 118 6.14 14.46 -26.27
CA SER A 118 6.27 13.76 -25.01
C SER A 118 7.67 14.03 -24.49
N LYS A 119 7.76 14.80 -23.41
CA LYS A 119 8.98 14.83 -22.59
C LYS A 119 9.29 13.37 -22.26
N ALA A 120 10.28 12.78 -22.93
CA ALA A 120 10.69 11.40 -22.70
C ALA A 120 11.08 11.29 -21.22
N LYS A 121 10.15 10.79 -20.39
CA LYS A 121 10.42 10.48 -19.00
C LYS A 121 11.51 9.41 -19.04
N VAL A 122 12.64 9.72 -18.42
CA VAL A 122 13.69 8.72 -18.12
C VAL A 122 12.98 7.47 -17.57
N PRO A 123 13.26 6.26 -18.06
CA PRO A 123 12.69 5.04 -17.47
C PRO A 123 13.05 5.04 -15.99
N ALA A 124 12.07 5.18 -15.10
CA ALA A 124 12.37 5.16 -13.67
C ALA A 124 12.83 3.75 -13.31
N ALA A 125 14.05 3.62 -12.80
CA ALA A 125 14.61 2.33 -12.41
C ALA A 125 13.68 1.59 -11.42
N ALA A 126 12.87 2.36 -10.67
CA ALA A 126 11.80 1.89 -9.79
C ALA A 126 10.83 0.89 -10.44
N TYR A 127 10.57 0.97 -11.76
CA TYR A 127 9.61 0.11 -12.45
C TYR A 127 10.11 -1.33 -12.65
N TYR A 128 11.42 -1.58 -12.58
CA TYR A 128 11.97 -2.91 -12.82
C TYR A 128 11.94 -3.77 -11.55
N CYS A 129 10.98 -4.68 -11.50
CA CYS A 129 10.73 -5.59 -10.38
C CYS A 129 10.49 -7.04 -10.81
N GLY A 130 10.73 -7.35 -12.07
CA GLY A 130 10.30 -8.60 -12.70
C GLY A 130 10.81 -9.87 -12.00
N GLY A 131 9.89 -10.79 -11.69
CA GLY A 131 10.25 -12.06 -11.08
C GLY A 131 10.44 -12.00 -9.56
N LEU A 132 10.21 -10.85 -8.92
CA LEU A 132 10.20 -10.72 -7.46
C LEU A 132 8.77 -10.49 -6.94
N THR A 133 8.50 -11.01 -5.74
CA THR A 133 7.25 -10.72 -5.04
C THR A 133 7.23 -9.27 -4.51
N LEU A 134 6.06 -8.77 -4.11
CA LEU A 134 5.99 -7.46 -3.42
C LEU A 134 6.71 -7.49 -2.08
N ASP A 135 6.71 -8.64 -1.41
CA ASP A 135 7.38 -8.82 -0.13
C ASP A 135 8.90 -8.81 -0.29
N ASP A 136 9.46 -9.45 -1.33
CA ASP A 136 10.89 -9.34 -1.66
C ASP A 136 11.30 -7.88 -1.90
N GLN A 137 10.48 -7.14 -2.64
CA GLN A 137 10.72 -5.72 -2.90
C GLN A 137 10.66 -4.88 -1.63
N ALA A 138 9.66 -5.10 -0.77
CA ALA A 138 9.51 -4.40 0.50
C ALA A 138 10.69 -4.68 1.45
N ARG A 139 11.13 -5.94 1.53
CA ARG A 139 12.29 -6.36 2.32
C ARG A 139 13.61 -5.80 1.76
N ILE A 140 13.78 -5.72 0.45
CA ILE A 140 14.92 -5.03 -0.17
C ILE A 140 14.94 -3.56 0.22
N LEU A 141 13.79 -2.87 0.11
CA LEU A 141 13.67 -1.48 0.53
C LEU A 141 14.01 -1.32 2.01
N ASN A 142 13.50 -2.20 2.88
CA ASN A 142 13.84 -2.22 4.30
C ASN A 142 15.35 -2.31 4.53
N TRP A 143 16.05 -3.20 3.80
CA TRP A 143 17.50 -3.33 3.90
C TRP A 143 18.21 -2.04 3.50
N ILE A 144 17.85 -1.45 2.35
CA ILE A 144 18.48 -0.23 1.83
C ILE A 144 18.26 0.95 2.79
N TYR A 145 17.01 1.21 3.20
CA TYR A 145 16.69 2.30 4.13
C TYR A 145 17.36 2.12 5.50
N THR A 146 17.53 0.88 5.96
CA THR A 146 18.20 0.59 7.23
C THR A 146 19.71 0.77 7.13
N LYS A 147 20.32 0.44 5.99
CA LYS A 147 21.78 0.44 5.81
C LYS A 147 22.33 1.77 5.33
N PHE A 148 21.56 2.55 4.59
CA PHE A 148 22.01 3.81 4.02
C PHE A 148 21.12 4.96 4.50
N PRO A 149 21.27 5.45 5.74
CA PRO A 149 20.41 6.51 6.29
C PRO A 149 20.54 7.86 5.56
N ASN A 150 21.65 8.07 4.82
CA ASN A 150 21.97 9.32 4.12
C ASN A 150 21.77 9.20 2.59
N PHE A 151 20.71 8.52 2.15
CA PHE A 151 20.45 8.30 0.72
C PHE A 151 19.90 9.55 0.02
N ASN A 152 20.09 9.64 -1.30
CA ASN A 152 19.40 10.60 -2.15
C ASN A 152 18.15 9.93 -2.77
N PRO A 153 16.93 10.48 -2.61
CA PRO A 153 15.70 9.87 -3.11
C PRO A 153 15.73 9.51 -4.61
N VAL A 154 16.34 10.34 -5.45
CA VAL A 154 16.44 10.10 -6.91
C VAL A 154 17.32 8.89 -7.22
N HIS A 155 18.37 8.69 -6.43
CA HIS A 155 19.35 7.64 -6.64
C HIS A 155 19.00 6.33 -5.91
N LEU A 156 18.13 6.43 -4.90
CA LEU A 156 17.58 5.29 -4.20
C LEU A 156 16.88 4.32 -5.15
N GLU A 157 16.17 4.82 -6.15
CA GLU A 157 15.50 3.97 -7.15
C GLU A 157 16.49 3.11 -7.94
N VAL A 158 17.67 3.66 -8.26
CA VAL A 158 18.74 2.96 -8.96
C VAL A 158 19.37 1.90 -8.06
N ALA A 159 19.63 2.25 -6.79
CA ALA A 159 20.14 1.31 -5.80
C ALA A 159 19.14 0.17 -5.54
N ALA A 160 17.84 0.48 -5.45
CA ALA A 160 16.78 -0.51 -5.26
C ALA A 160 16.66 -1.44 -6.46
N ALA A 161 16.69 -0.90 -7.68
CA ALA A 161 16.69 -1.72 -8.89
C ALA A 161 17.94 -2.62 -8.98
N HIS A 162 19.12 -2.10 -8.61
CA HIS A 162 20.32 -2.93 -8.56
C HIS A 162 20.25 -4.01 -7.48
N ALA A 163 19.73 -3.71 -6.29
CA ALA A 163 19.54 -4.70 -5.23
C ALA A 163 18.57 -5.81 -5.65
N ARG A 164 17.52 -5.49 -6.40
CA ARG A 164 16.63 -6.49 -7.02
C ARG A 164 17.40 -7.38 -7.99
N THR A 165 18.26 -6.81 -8.83
CA THR A 165 19.16 -7.57 -9.71
C THR A 165 20.07 -8.51 -8.93
N LEU A 166 20.64 -8.06 -7.82
CA LEU A 166 21.51 -8.88 -6.96
C LEU A 166 20.76 -10.06 -6.34
N LEU A 167 19.51 -9.85 -5.90
CA LEU A 167 18.68 -10.93 -5.38
C LEU A 167 18.35 -11.96 -6.46
N VAL A 168 17.95 -11.51 -7.65
CA VAL A 168 17.70 -12.41 -8.81
C VAL A 168 18.98 -13.15 -9.21
N ALA A 169 20.12 -12.47 -9.21
CA ALA A 169 21.43 -13.08 -9.48
C ALA A 169 21.76 -14.18 -8.47
N TYR A 170 21.48 -13.95 -7.19
CA TYR A 170 21.68 -14.93 -6.13
C TYR A 170 20.75 -16.14 -6.25
N GLN A 171 19.45 -15.91 -6.50
CA GLN A 171 18.43 -16.95 -6.56
C GLN A 171 18.55 -17.85 -7.80
N TYR A 172 18.94 -17.27 -8.94
CA TYR A 172 18.98 -17.96 -10.22
C TYR A 172 20.42 -18.19 -10.73
N GLN A 173 21.41 -18.09 -9.85
CA GLN A 173 22.82 -18.23 -10.21
C GLN A 173 23.10 -19.52 -10.98
N ASP A 174 22.66 -20.65 -10.42
CA ASP A 174 22.91 -21.97 -11.00
C ASP A 174 22.21 -22.12 -12.36
N GLU A 175 20.95 -21.68 -12.47
CA GLU A 175 20.19 -21.67 -13.74
C GLU A 175 20.92 -20.85 -14.82
N PHE A 176 21.48 -19.70 -14.47
CA PHE A 176 22.19 -18.87 -15.43
C PHE A 176 23.52 -19.51 -15.87
N LEU A 177 24.25 -20.13 -14.96
CA LEU A 177 25.52 -20.80 -15.26
C LEU A 177 25.33 -22.08 -16.08
N GLU A 178 24.28 -22.86 -15.81
CA GLU A 178 23.96 -24.08 -16.57
C GLU A 178 23.59 -23.77 -18.03
N ASN A 179 22.94 -22.63 -18.28
CA ASN A 179 22.55 -22.18 -19.62
C ASN A 179 23.65 -21.39 -20.36
N GLN A 180 24.86 -21.32 -19.82
CA GLN A 180 25.98 -20.62 -20.45
C GLN A 180 26.51 -21.41 -21.65
N SER A 181 26.54 -20.78 -22.83
CA SER A 181 27.01 -21.44 -24.06
C SER A 181 28.51 -21.70 -24.02
N GLN A 182 28.98 -22.77 -24.68
CA GLN A 182 30.41 -23.12 -24.75
C GLN A 182 31.29 -22.02 -25.37
N THR A 183 30.72 -21.16 -26.23
CA THR A 183 31.37 -19.97 -26.80
C THR A 183 31.63 -18.85 -25.79
N ASP A 184 30.89 -18.80 -24.68
CA ASP A 184 30.95 -17.75 -23.66
C ASP A 184 31.95 -18.07 -22.53
N GLN A 185 32.58 -19.26 -22.56
CA GLN A 185 33.50 -19.76 -21.52
C GLN A 185 34.87 -19.04 -21.50
N LYS A 186 35.14 -18.12 -22.44
CA LYS A 186 36.40 -17.37 -22.52
C LYS A 186 36.43 -16.10 -21.64
N THR A 187 35.32 -15.71 -21.01
CA THR A 187 35.29 -14.50 -20.19
C THR A 187 35.68 -14.83 -18.73
N PRO A 188 36.68 -14.18 -18.12
CA PRO A 188 37.17 -14.48 -16.76
C PRO A 188 36.21 -14.18 -15.60
N LEU A 189 34.90 -14.06 -15.81
CA LEU A 189 34.03 -13.26 -14.94
C LEU A 189 32.61 -13.85 -14.81
N ASN A 190 32.50 -15.12 -14.38
CA ASN A 190 31.21 -15.81 -14.16
C ASN A 190 30.18 -14.94 -13.41
N GLN A 191 30.63 -14.13 -12.44
CA GLN A 191 29.76 -13.24 -11.67
C GLN A 191 29.12 -12.13 -12.50
N HIS A 192 29.84 -11.50 -13.44
CA HIS A 192 29.28 -10.42 -14.24
C HIS A 192 28.33 -10.92 -15.32
N TYR A 193 28.59 -12.13 -15.84
CA TYR A 193 27.63 -12.83 -16.70
C TYR A 193 26.31 -13.08 -15.95
N VAL A 194 26.39 -13.63 -14.74
CA VAL A 194 25.23 -13.87 -13.87
C VAL A 194 24.49 -12.56 -13.58
N LEU A 195 25.19 -11.47 -13.24
CA LEU A 195 24.56 -10.16 -13.00
C LEU A 195 23.86 -9.61 -14.26
N GLN A 196 24.48 -9.75 -15.43
CA GLN A 196 23.88 -9.31 -16.69
C GLN A 196 22.62 -10.13 -17.02
N LYS A 197 22.65 -11.45 -16.82
CA LYS A 197 21.48 -12.33 -17.01
C LYS A 197 20.38 -12.05 -16.00
N ALA A 198 20.73 -11.78 -14.75
CA ALA A 198 19.79 -11.38 -13.72
C ALA A 198 19.07 -10.07 -14.09
N TRP A 199 19.81 -9.08 -14.60
CA TRP A 199 19.23 -7.82 -15.07
C TRP A 199 18.30 -8.03 -16.27
N GLN A 200 18.71 -8.83 -17.26
CA GLN A 200 17.86 -9.21 -18.40
C GLN A 200 16.55 -9.85 -17.92
N ARG A 201 16.63 -10.82 -17.01
CA ARG A 201 15.46 -11.48 -16.43
C ARG A 201 14.55 -10.48 -15.70
N LEU A 202 15.12 -9.61 -14.86
CA LEU A 202 14.36 -8.59 -14.13
C LEU A 202 13.59 -7.66 -15.09
N VAL A 203 14.22 -7.24 -16.20
CA VAL A 203 13.58 -6.43 -17.24
C VAL A 203 12.50 -7.23 -17.98
N GLU A 204 12.81 -8.43 -18.45
CA GLU A 204 11.88 -9.29 -19.22
C GLU A 204 10.66 -9.74 -18.42
N PHE A 205 10.80 -9.90 -17.10
CA PHE A 205 9.75 -10.32 -16.19
C PHE A 205 8.99 -9.12 -15.60
N THR A 206 9.39 -7.88 -15.90
CA THR A 206 8.64 -6.71 -15.47
C THR A 206 7.26 -6.73 -16.14
N GLY A 207 6.19 -6.63 -15.33
CA GLY A 207 4.81 -6.86 -15.79
C GLY A 207 4.39 -8.33 -15.90
N LYS A 208 5.26 -9.29 -15.55
CA LYS A 208 4.98 -10.73 -15.50
C LYS A 208 4.95 -11.23 -14.05
N THR A 209 4.34 -12.38 -13.86
CA THR A 209 4.34 -13.15 -12.60
C THR A 209 5.73 -13.75 -12.33
N VAL A 210 5.95 -14.26 -11.12
CA VAL A 210 7.20 -14.94 -10.72
C VAL A 210 7.56 -16.09 -11.67
N ASP A 211 6.54 -16.79 -12.18
CA ASP A 211 6.70 -17.91 -13.12
C ASP A 211 6.86 -17.45 -14.60
N GLY A 212 7.04 -16.15 -14.85
CA GLY A 212 7.23 -15.60 -16.19
C GLY A 212 5.96 -15.55 -17.06
N LYS A 213 4.79 -15.89 -16.52
CA LYS A 213 3.51 -15.68 -17.21
C LYS A 213 3.15 -14.22 -17.16
N SER A 214 2.66 -13.63 -18.25
CA SER A 214 2.09 -12.28 -18.24
C SER A 214 1.13 -12.17 -17.07
N LYS A 215 1.30 -11.16 -16.20
CA LYS A 215 0.26 -10.88 -15.20
C LYS A 215 -1.00 -10.65 -16.01
N PRO A 216 -2.09 -11.41 -15.79
CA PRO A 216 -3.33 -11.05 -16.42
C PRO A 216 -3.55 -9.59 -16.04
N ARG A 217 -3.83 -8.75 -17.04
CA ARG A 217 -4.44 -7.45 -16.81
C ARG A 217 -5.87 -7.78 -16.35
N ALA A 218 -5.97 -8.44 -15.20
CA ALA A 218 -7.22 -8.78 -14.59
C ALA A 218 -7.75 -7.43 -14.14
N ALA A 219 -8.52 -6.79 -15.02
CA ALA A 219 -9.58 -5.93 -14.58
C ALA A 219 -10.34 -6.81 -13.59
N ASP A 220 -10.20 -6.50 -12.31
CA ASP A 220 -11.08 -7.07 -11.30
C ASP A 220 -12.45 -6.50 -11.66
N VAL A 221 -13.22 -7.26 -12.45
CA VAL A 221 -14.49 -6.81 -13.03
C VAL A 221 -15.46 -6.44 -11.93
N ASP A 222 -15.40 -7.15 -10.80
CA ASP A 222 -16.19 -6.81 -9.62
C ASP A 222 -15.74 -5.46 -9.07
N TYR A 223 -14.43 -5.25 -8.89
CA TYR A 223 -13.90 -3.96 -8.43
C TYR A 223 -14.22 -2.80 -9.39
N GLU A 224 -14.09 -3.00 -10.70
CA GLU A 224 -14.40 -1.98 -11.73
C GLU A 224 -15.90 -1.66 -11.74
N ALA A 225 -16.76 -2.67 -11.72
CA ALA A 225 -18.21 -2.48 -11.66
C ALA A 225 -18.63 -1.72 -10.40
N VAL A 226 -17.96 -2.00 -9.28
CA VAL A 226 -18.22 -1.33 -8.01
C VAL A 226 -17.68 0.09 -8.04
N ASN A 227 -16.49 0.31 -8.58
CA ASN A 227 -15.95 1.67 -8.75
C ASN A 227 -16.88 2.54 -9.61
N ILE A 228 -17.43 1.99 -10.69
CA ILE A 228 -18.42 2.69 -11.53
C ILE A 228 -19.72 2.96 -10.76
N LEU A 229 -20.23 1.97 -10.02
CA LEU A 229 -21.42 2.15 -9.17
C LEU A 229 -21.18 3.25 -8.13
N GLU A 230 -20.01 3.23 -7.50
CA GLU A 230 -19.55 4.20 -6.53
C GLU A 230 -19.45 5.61 -7.13
N GLU A 231 -18.92 5.75 -8.34
CA GLU A 231 -18.93 7.03 -9.06
C GLU A 231 -20.38 7.51 -9.25
N ILE A 232 -21.28 6.68 -9.76
CA ILE A 232 -22.71 7.04 -9.99
C ILE A 232 -23.46 7.40 -8.68
N MET A 233 -23.18 6.69 -7.58
CA MET A 233 -23.84 6.89 -6.29
C MET A 233 -23.46 8.21 -5.64
N PHE A 234 -22.22 8.66 -5.82
CA PHE A 234 -21.65 9.81 -5.10
C PHE A 234 -21.20 10.94 -6.02
N ASP A 235 -21.45 10.83 -7.33
CA ASP A 235 -21.26 11.89 -8.31
C ASP A 235 -21.93 13.19 -7.84
N ARG A 236 -21.17 14.29 -7.88
CA ARG A 236 -21.61 15.65 -7.51
C ARG A 236 -21.57 16.63 -8.68
N THR A 237 -21.28 16.14 -9.88
CA THR A 237 -21.20 16.96 -11.07
C THR A 237 -22.58 17.44 -11.51
N HIS A 238 -22.60 18.42 -12.42
CA HIS A 238 -23.84 18.88 -13.04
C HIS A 238 -24.58 17.78 -13.81
N GLU A 239 -23.88 16.73 -14.26
CA GLU A 239 -24.45 15.60 -15.02
C GLU A 239 -25.32 14.70 -14.13
N ALA A 240 -24.96 14.59 -12.85
CA ALA A 240 -25.76 13.90 -11.83
C ALA A 240 -27.10 14.58 -11.52
N GLY A 241 -27.30 15.83 -11.96
CA GLY A 241 -28.55 16.56 -11.78
C GLY A 241 -28.99 16.62 -10.32
N ILE A 242 -30.24 16.28 -10.05
CA ILE A 242 -30.82 16.33 -8.69
C ILE A 242 -30.15 15.30 -7.77
N ALA A 243 -29.76 14.15 -8.33
CA ALA A 243 -29.19 13.04 -7.57
C ALA A 243 -27.79 13.36 -7.00
N GLY A 244 -27.07 14.31 -7.63
CA GLY A 244 -25.70 14.63 -7.27
C GLY A 244 -25.51 15.52 -6.04
N LYS A 245 -26.49 15.56 -5.13
CA LYS A 245 -26.48 16.55 -4.06
C LYS A 245 -26.51 16.00 -2.64
N CYS A 246 -25.56 15.14 -2.32
CA CYS A 246 -25.37 14.66 -0.96
C CYS A 246 -26.64 14.11 -0.28
N GLN A 247 -27.53 13.49 -1.06
CA GLN A 247 -28.93 13.30 -0.67
C GLN A 247 -29.22 12.03 0.13
N TRP A 248 -28.28 11.10 0.24
CA TRP A 248 -28.53 9.82 0.92
C TRP A 248 -28.95 10.03 2.38
N GLY A 249 -30.09 9.44 2.77
CA GLY A 249 -30.59 9.43 4.15
C GLY A 249 -31.25 10.72 4.67
N LEU A 250 -31.31 11.80 3.88
CA LEU A 250 -31.81 13.12 4.32
C LEU A 250 -33.25 13.14 4.83
N ASP A 251 -34.09 12.15 4.50
CA ASP A 251 -35.48 12.06 4.97
C ASP A 251 -35.66 11.06 6.12
N VAL A 252 -34.59 10.42 6.61
CA VAL A 252 -34.69 9.31 7.56
C VAL A 252 -33.77 9.49 8.76
N ALA A 253 -32.46 9.47 8.56
CA ALA A 253 -31.48 9.44 9.65
C ALA A 253 -30.06 9.74 9.11
N PRO A 254 -29.10 10.10 9.97
CA PRO A 254 -27.70 10.17 9.55
C PRO A 254 -27.20 8.81 9.05
N LEU A 255 -26.29 8.85 8.07
CA LEU A 255 -25.56 7.67 7.59
C LEU A 255 -24.74 7.06 8.74
N GLU A 256 -24.57 5.73 8.75
CA GLU A 256 -23.89 4.99 9.83
C GLU A 256 -22.57 5.66 10.26
N ASP A 257 -22.36 5.84 11.57
CA ASP A 257 -21.22 6.56 12.17
C ASP A 257 -21.04 8.02 11.70
N ASN A 258 -22.11 8.70 11.25
CA ASN A 258 -22.03 9.99 10.54
C ASN A 258 -21.06 9.94 9.34
N TRP A 259 -20.98 8.80 8.66
CA TRP A 259 -20.11 8.62 7.52
C TRP A 259 -20.45 9.59 6.39
N PHE A 260 -19.43 10.21 5.79
CA PHE A 260 -19.58 11.15 4.69
C PHE A 260 -18.92 10.59 3.43
N PRO A 261 -19.67 9.98 2.50
CA PRO A 261 -19.12 9.23 1.38
C PRO A 261 -18.72 10.09 0.16
N TYR A 262 -18.95 11.41 0.23
CA TYR A 262 -18.80 12.36 -0.88
C TYR A 262 -17.43 13.08 -0.92
N ASN A 263 -16.47 12.58 -0.14
CA ASN A 263 -15.09 13.07 -0.07
C ASN A 263 -14.13 12.28 -0.97
N GLY A 264 -14.65 11.44 -1.88
CA GLY A 264 -13.84 10.68 -2.83
C GLY A 264 -13.24 11.53 -3.96
N PRO A 265 -12.52 10.91 -4.90
CA PRO A 265 -11.91 11.58 -6.06
C PRO A 265 -12.88 12.46 -6.85
N GLU A 266 -14.16 12.06 -6.91
CA GLU A 266 -15.24 12.79 -7.54
C GLU A 266 -15.45 14.20 -6.96
N SER A 267 -15.04 14.43 -5.71
CA SER A 267 -15.12 15.74 -5.06
C SER A 267 -14.15 16.77 -5.64
N GLN A 268 -13.20 16.35 -6.48
CA GLN A 268 -12.20 17.21 -7.11
C GLN A 268 -12.55 17.58 -8.55
N HIS A 269 -13.71 17.16 -9.07
CA HIS A 269 -14.12 17.52 -10.42
C HIS A 269 -14.29 19.04 -10.58
N ASN A 270 -14.00 19.56 -11.78
CA ASN A 270 -14.11 21.00 -12.07
C ASN A 270 -15.56 21.46 -12.33
N ASN A 271 -16.50 20.54 -12.50
CA ASN A 271 -17.89 20.78 -12.89
C ASN A 271 -18.87 20.37 -11.77
N LEU A 272 -18.48 20.55 -10.51
CA LEU A 272 -19.37 20.32 -9.37
C LEU A 272 -20.61 21.20 -9.44
N ARG A 273 -21.74 20.65 -9.00
CA ARG A 273 -22.99 21.37 -8.87
C ARG A 273 -23.09 22.00 -7.49
N ASP A 274 -23.26 23.32 -7.43
CA ASP A 274 -23.43 24.05 -6.17
C ASP A 274 -24.79 23.76 -5.49
N GLY A 275 -25.84 23.52 -6.29
CA GLY A 275 -27.22 23.28 -5.81
C GLY A 275 -27.79 24.42 -4.95
N THR A 276 -29.00 24.27 -4.41
CA THR A 276 -29.65 25.27 -3.52
C THR A 276 -29.82 24.75 -2.09
N GLU A 277 -29.46 25.50 -1.04
CA GLU A 277 -29.49 25.02 0.37
C GLU A 277 -30.74 24.18 0.74
N SER A 278 -31.91 24.55 0.22
CA SER A 278 -33.18 23.79 0.33
C SER A 278 -33.11 22.30 -0.03
N GLU A 279 -32.30 21.89 -1.00
CA GLU A 279 -32.20 20.47 -1.40
C GLU A 279 -31.36 19.63 -0.41
N LEU A 280 -30.64 20.27 0.51
CA LEU A 280 -29.90 19.63 1.61
C LEU A 280 -30.68 19.64 2.92
N GLU A 281 -31.82 20.33 2.98
CA GLU A 281 -32.67 20.34 4.16
C GLU A 281 -33.15 18.92 4.46
N THR A 282 -33.07 18.54 5.73
CA THR A 282 -33.59 17.26 6.19
C THR A 282 -35.11 17.23 6.12
N GLY A 283 -35.67 16.09 5.75
CA GLY A 283 -37.12 15.92 5.70
C GLY A 283 -37.77 16.04 7.08
N PRO A 284 -39.10 16.24 7.14
CA PRO A 284 -39.85 16.37 8.39
C PRO A 284 -39.77 15.14 9.29
N ASP A 285 -39.51 13.97 8.71
CA ASP A 285 -39.40 12.68 9.39
C ASP A 285 -37.97 12.31 9.78
N TYR A 286 -36.98 13.22 9.58
CA TYR A 286 -35.58 12.94 9.86
C TYR A 286 -35.30 12.78 11.36
N GLN A 287 -34.67 11.67 11.73
CA GLN A 287 -34.40 11.31 13.12
C GLN A 287 -32.89 11.43 13.42
N ALA A 288 -32.49 12.56 14.01
CA ALA A 288 -31.08 12.85 14.29
C ALA A 288 -30.42 11.94 15.35
N THR A 289 -31.21 11.28 16.22
CA THR A 289 -30.73 10.56 17.43
C THR A 289 -30.73 9.03 17.33
N VAL A 290 -31.12 8.45 16.19
CA VAL A 290 -31.33 6.98 16.05
C VAL A 290 -30.07 6.16 16.24
N GLN A 291 -28.89 6.74 16.00
CA GLN A 291 -27.62 6.00 16.12
C GLN A 291 -27.21 5.66 17.56
N ILE A 292 -27.86 6.21 18.59
CA ILE A 292 -27.50 5.96 19.99
C ILE A 292 -28.11 4.63 20.50
N GLU A 293 -29.22 4.16 19.93
CA GLU A 293 -29.96 3.01 20.49
C GLU A 293 -29.57 1.65 19.89
N ALA A 294 -28.93 1.60 18.72
CA ALA A 294 -28.48 0.33 18.13
C ALA A 294 -27.19 -0.25 18.77
N THR A 295 -26.53 0.50 19.67
CA THR A 295 -25.34 0.05 20.40
C THR A 295 -25.58 -0.22 21.89
N ILE A 296 -26.84 -0.13 22.36
CA ILE A 296 -27.20 -0.52 23.72
C ILE A 296 -27.74 -1.95 23.69
N ASP A 297 -26.83 -2.91 23.87
CA ASP A 297 -27.17 -4.28 24.25
C ASP A 297 -28.09 -4.25 25.49
N PRO A 298 -29.33 -4.78 25.43
CA PRO A 298 -30.24 -4.82 26.58
C PRO A 298 -29.76 -5.76 27.70
N GLY A 299 -28.55 -6.32 27.60
CA GLY A 299 -27.89 -7.11 28.65
C GLY A 299 -27.02 -6.34 29.66
N ASN A 300 -26.83 -5.02 29.55
CA ASN A 300 -25.88 -4.29 30.42
C ASN A 300 -26.57 -3.32 31.39
N GLU A 301 -27.50 -3.83 32.20
CA GLU A 301 -27.86 -3.18 33.45
C GLU A 301 -26.61 -3.05 34.34
N LYS A 302 -26.24 -1.80 34.61
CA LYS A 302 -25.35 -1.29 35.67
C LYS A 302 -24.65 -2.37 36.51
N ARG A 303 -23.56 -2.95 36.00
CA ARG A 303 -22.62 -3.65 36.86
C ARG A 303 -21.81 -2.62 37.63
N ALA A 304 -22.07 -2.53 38.94
CA ALA A 304 -21.27 -1.77 39.89
C ALA A 304 -19.75 -2.02 39.65
N PRO A 305 -18.88 -1.01 39.85
CA PRO A 305 -17.47 -1.14 39.55
C PRO A 305 -16.87 -2.29 40.35
N ARG A 306 -16.35 -3.30 39.64
CA ARG A 306 -15.62 -4.41 40.27
C ARG A 306 -14.39 -3.85 40.98
N PRO A 307 -14.08 -4.29 42.21
CA PRO A 307 -12.95 -3.79 42.97
C PRO A 307 -11.64 -4.09 42.22
N ARG A 308 -10.83 -3.05 41.99
CA ARG A 308 -9.51 -3.18 41.36
C ARG A 308 -8.56 -3.95 42.28
N PRO A 309 -7.79 -4.93 41.77
CA PRO A 309 -6.71 -5.55 42.53
C PRO A 309 -5.67 -4.51 42.93
N ARG A 310 -5.41 -4.35 44.23
CA ARG A 310 -4.26 -3.57 44.72
C ARG A 310 -2.98 -4.32 44.38
N LEU A 311 -2.07 -3.65 43.67
CA LEU A 311 -0.71 -4.12 43.43
C LEU A 311 -0.04 -4.41 44.78
N LYS A 312 0.16 -5.68 45.12
CA LYS A 312 1.01 -6.05 46.27
C LYS A 312 2.44 -5.68 45.91
N ARG A 313 2.97 -4.63 46.55
CA ARG A 313 4.40 -4.32 46.51
C ARG A 313 5.18 -5.57 46.95
N LYS A 314 6.12 -6.02 46.12
CA LYS A 314 7.14 -6.97 46.56
C LYS A 314 7.92 -6.30 47.70
N ILE A 315 7.89 -6.93 48.86
CA ILE A 315 8.71 -6.58 50.00
C ILE A 315 10.06 -7.23 49.73
N ASP A 316 11.07 -6.42 49.40
CA ASP A 316 12.46 -6.85 49.50
C ASP A 316 12.78 -6.99 50.99
N LYS A 317 13.06 -8.22 51.41
CA LYS A 317 13.67 -8.49 52.71
C LYS A 317 15.12 -8.00 52.65
N VAL A 318 15.35 -6.78 53.08
CA VAL A 318 16.67 -6.34 53.56
C VAL A 318 16.66 -6.57 55.07
N GLU A 319 17.29 -7.65 55.50
CA GLU A 319 17.70 -7.81 56.91
C GLU A 319 18.79 -6.78 57.19
N ASN A 320 18.43 -5.70 57.89
CA ASN A 320 19.37 -4.88 58.65
C ASN A 320 18.95 -4.97 60.11
N ILE A 321 19.69 -5.77 60.86
CA ILE A 321 19.61 -5.86 62.31
C ILE A 321 20.30 -4.61 62.90
N GLU A 322 19.61 -4.07 63.90
CA GLU A 322 19.80 -2.80 64.57
C GLU A 322 21.20 -2.60 65.20
N TYR A 323 21.70 -1.37 65.08
CA TYR A 323 22.67 -0.81 66.01
C TYR A 323 21.94 -0.01 67.08
N GLY A 324 22.14 -0.38 68.34
CA GLY A 324 21.93 0.55 69.45
C GLY A 324 21.87 -0.11 70.82
N THR A 325 22.98 -0.10 71.56
CA THR A 325 23.17 0.76 72.75
C THR A 325 24.17 0.13 73.71
N LYS A 326 25.23 0.86 74.02
CA LYS A 326 26.15 0.58 75.14
C LYS A 326 25.41 0.66 76.48
N LYS A 327 25.56 -0.36 77.33
CA LYS A 327 25.60 -0.19 78.79
C LYS A 327 26.75 -1.01 79.36
N LYS A 328 27.67 -0.31 80.02
CA LYS A 328 28.60 -0.86 81.03
C LYS A 328 27.77 -1.42 82.21
N LEU A 329 28.24 -2.49 82.85
CA LEU A 329 28.48 -2.52 84.30
C LEU A 329 29.08 -3.86 84.75
N VAL A 330 30.23 -3.71 85.43
CA VAL A 330 30.98 -4.60 86.35
C VAL A 330 31.53 -5.90 85.81
#